data_AF-A0A7S1H6F6-F1
#
_entry.id   AF-A0A7S1H6F6-F1
#
_cell.length_a   1.000
_cell.length_b   1.000
_cell.length_c   1.000
_cell.angle_alpha   90.00
_cell.angle_beta   90.00
_cell.angle_gamma   90.00
#
_symmetry.space_group_name_H-M   'P 1'
#
loop_
_entity.id
_entity.type
_entity.pdbx_description
1 polymer ?
#
loop_
_entity_poly.entity_id
_entity_poly.type
_entity_poly.pdbx_seq_one_letter_code
_entity_poly.pdbx_strand_id
1 'polypeptide(L)'
;KCGHMGGKVLVPTREAVAKLVAARLAADTMGVPTLLVARTDAEAGDLVTSDIDDNDKPFCTGERTVEGFYRTKNGLDQAISRGLAYAPYADLIWCETGKPDLAFAKAFAEAIHAKFPGKLLAYNCSPSFNWKKNLDDATIAKFQRELGALGYKFQF
;
A
#
# COMPACT_ATOMS: atom_id res chain seq x y z
N LYS A 1 7.90 8.39 7.18
CA LYS A 1 9.12 8.62 6.35
C LYS A 1 8.70 8.59 4.88
N CYS A 2 9.44 9.25 3.96
CA CYS A 2 9.24 9.06 2.53
C CYS A 2 9.28 7.56 2.20
N GLY A 3 8.42 7.12 1.27
CA GLY A 3 8.22 5.70 0.97
C GLY A 3 9.45 4.91 0.51
N HIS A 4 10.54 5.59 0.19
CA HIS A 4 11.79 4.96 -0.23
C HIS A 4 12.87 4.96 0.87
N MET A 5 12.58 5.55 2.03
CA MET A 5 13.53 5.62 3.14
C MET A 5 13.34 4.44 4.11
N GLY A 6 14.46 3.86 4.56
CA GLY A 6 14.46 2.74 5.50
C GLY A 6 13.97 3.10 6.91
N GLY A 7 13.63 2.06 7.68
CA GLY A 7 13.14 2.17 9.06
C GLY A 7 11.77 2.84 9.12
N LYS A 8 10.83 2.39 8.27
CA LYS A 8 9.42 2.77 8.37
C LYS A 8 8.78 1.94 9.48
N VAL A 9 7.95 2.59 10.27
CA VAL A 9 7.19 1.93 11.34
C VAL A 9 5.72 2.06 11.01
N LEU A 10 5.05 0.92 10.83
CA LEU A 10 3.62 0.82 10.58
C LEU A 10 2.85 1.01 11.88
N VAL A 11 1.64 1.55 11.77
CA VAL A 11 0.64 1.48 12.85
C VAL A 11 -0.22 0.22 12.67
N PRO A 12 -0.91 -0.27 13.71
CA PRO A 12 -1.84 -1.39 13.58
C PRO A 12 -2.92 -1.11 12.53
N THR A 13 -3.44 -2.16 11.90
CA THR A 13 -4.46 -2.08 10.84
C THR A 13 -5.68 -1.28 11.29
N ARG A 14 -6.19 -1.55 12.49
CA ARG A 14 -7.30 -0.82 13.12
C ARG A 14 -7.06 0.68 13.25
N GLU A 15 -5.80 1.09 13.48
CA GLU A 15 -5.47 2.51 13.62
C GLU A 15 -5.43 3.21 12.25
N ALA A 16 -4.94 2.51 11.22
CA ALA A 16 -5.00 2.99 9.85
C ALA A 16 -6.46 3.10 9.36
N VAL A 17 -7.29 2.10 9.63
CA VAL A 17 -8.74 2.13 9.34
C VAL A 17 -9.44 3.27 10.08
N ALA A 18 -9.13 3.48 11.37
CA ALA A 18 -9.70 4.60 12.13
C ALA A 18 -9.40 5.97 11.48
N LYS A 19 -8.20 6.15 10.90
CA LYS A 19 -7.86 7.37 10.15
C LYS A 19 -8.68 7.52 8.86
N LEU A 20 -8.92 6.42 8.12
CA LEU A 20 -9.76 6.45 6.93
C LEU A 20 -11.21 6.80 7.27
N VAL A 21 -11.74 6.21 8.35
CA VAL A 21 -13.10 6.53 8.87
C VAL A 21 -13.18 8.00 9.27
N ALA A 22 -12.19 8.54 9.98
CA ALA A 22 -12.16 9.95 10.35
C ALA A 22 -12.09 10.87 9.12
N ALA A 23 -11.31 10.52 8.10
CA ALA A 23 -11.22 11.28 6.86
C ALA A 23 -12.55 11.27 6.08
N ARG A 24 -13.25 10.12 6.02
CA ARG A 24 -14.58 10.04 5.42
C ARG A 24 -15.60 10.86 6.20
N LEU A 25 -15.60 10.76 7.53
CA LEU A 25 -16.48 11.55 8.40
C LEU A 25 -16.32 13.06 8.15
N ALA A 26 -15.08 13.52 7.97
CA ALA A 26 -14.82 14.92 7.65
C ALA A 26 -15.39 15.32 6.29
N ALA A 27 -15.22 14.49 5.26
CA ALA A 27 -15.79 14.73 3.93
C ALA A 27 -17.33 14.78 3.96
N ASP A 28 -17.95 13.84 4.68
CA ASP A 28 -19.41 13.77 4.84
C ASP A 28 -19.96 14.97 5.61
N THR A 29 -19.28 15.40 6.69
CA THR A 29 -19.65 16.60 7.45
C THR A 29 -19.60 17.85 6.59
N MET A 30 -18.65 17.92 5.66
CA MET A 30 -18.50 19.04 4.73
C MET A 30 -19.42 18.92 3.50
N GLY A 31 -20.17 17.82 3.36
CA GLY A 31 -21.09 17.60 2.24
C GLY A 31 -20.40 17.48 0.88
N VAL A 32 -19.14 17.04 0.84
CA VAL A 32 -18.35 16.92 -0.40
C VAL A 32 -17.93 15.47 -0.65
N PRO A 33 -18.11 14.93 -1.87
CA PRO A 33 -17.75 13.56 -2.21
C PRO A 33 -16.24 13.43 -2.52
N THR A 34 -15.40 13.78 -1.54
CA THR A 34 -13.94 13.73 -1.68
C THR A 34 -13.48 12.30 -1.92
N LEU A 35 -12.64 12.11 -2.95
CA LEU A 35 -11.96 10.82 -3.18
C LEU A 35 -10.92 10.58 -2.08
N LEU A 36 -11.03 9.43 -1.42
CA LEU A 36 -10.13 9.00 -0.35
C LEU A 36 -9.21 7.89 -0.86
N VAL A 37 -7.89 8.09 -0.71
CA VAL A 37 -6.87 7.11 -1.11
C VAL A 37 -6.24 6.51 0.14
N ALA A 38 -6.31 5.18 0.29
CA ALA A 38 -5.59 4.48 1.34
C ALA A 38 -4.24 3.98 0.83
N ARG A 39 -3.17 4.56 1.39
CA ARG A 39 -1.79 4.14 1.14
C ARG A 39 -1.35 3.10 2.17
N THR A 40 -0.67 2.06 1.72
CA THR A 40 0.11 1.15 2.57
C THR A 40 1.59 1.24 2.25
N ASP A 41 2.43 1.19 3.28
CA ASP A 41 3.90 1.17 3.18
C ASP A 41 4.49 -0.21 3.54
N ALA A 42 3.65 -1.22 3.70
CA ALA A 42 4.01 -2.56 4.20
C ALA A 42 4.90 -3.39 3.25
N GLU A 43 5.09 -2.96 2.00
CA GLU A 43 6.07 -3.59 1.09
C GLU A 43 7.50 -3.46 1.65
N ALA A 44 7.86 -2.31 2.21
CA ALA A 44 9.18 -2.04 2.77
C ALA A 44 9.17 -1.77 4.29
N GLY A 45 8.01 -1.65 4.91
CA GLY A 45 7.88 -1.43 6.36
C GLY A 45 8.03 -2.73 7.14
N ASP A 46 9.19 -2.92 7.78
CA ASP A 46 9.58 -4.11 8.56
C ASP A 46 9.35 -3.95 10.08
N LEU A 47 8.66 -2.88 10.49
CA LEU A 47 8.33 -2.60 11.89
C LEU A 47 6.85 -2.23 12.03
N VAL A 48 6.21 -2.63 13.13
CA VAL A 48 4.88 -2.18 13.57
C VAL A 48 4.92 -1.70 15.02
N THR A 49 4.18 -0.65 15.36
CA THR A 49 4.21 -0.08 16.72
C THR A 49 3.63 -1.01 17.78
N SER A 50 2.69 -1.88 17.43
CA SER A 50 2.03 -2.82 18.36
C SER A 50 1.50 -4.04 17.61
N ASP A 51 1.50 -5.20 18.28
CA ASP A 51 0.97 -6.49 17.84
C ASP A 51 -0.50 -6.75 18.23
N ILE A 52 -1.19 -5.69 18.69
CA ILE A 52 -2.53 -5.78 19.27
C ILE A 52 -3.65 -6.12 18.28
N ASP A 53 -3.39 -6.03 16.97
CA ASP A 53 -4.35 -6.29 15.91
C ASP A 53 -4.11 -7.65 15.26
N ASP A 54 -5.13 -8.50 15.25
CA ASP A 54 -5.05 -9.86 14.70
C ASP A 54 -4.74 -9.89 13.20
N ASN A 55 -5.07 -8.82 12.45
CA ASN A 55 -4.71 -8.72 11.04
C ASN A 55 -3.19 -8.61 10.82
N ASP A 56 -2.47 -8.09 11.82
CA ASP A 56 -1.04 -7.83 11.76
C ASP A 56 -0.19 -8.95 12.35
N LYS A 57 -0.73 -9.69 13.33
CA LYS A 57 -0.04 -10.79 14.00
C LYS A 57 0.61 -11.83 13.07
N PRO A 58 0.00 -12.26 11.94
CA PRO A 58 0.63 -13.21 11.02
C PRO A 58 1.99 -12.75 10.47
N PHE A 59 2.24 -11.44 10.46
CA PHE A 59 3.47 -10.86 9.92
C PHE A 59 4.50 -10.57 11.00
N CYS A 60 4.13 -10.54 12.29
CA CYS A 60 5.06 -10.32 13.39
C CYS A 60 6.05 -11.48 13.52
N THR A 61 7.35 -11.17 13.69
CA THR A 61 8.39 -12.19 13.86
C THR A 61 8.57 -12.62 15.32
N GLY A 62 8.02 -11.86 16.27
CA GLY A 62 8.23 -12.02 17.71
C GLY A 62 9.42 -11.20 18.26
N GLU A 63 10.25 -10.64 17.39
CA GLU A 63 11.37 -9.78 17.80
C GLU A 63 10.94 -8.33 18.02
N ARG A 64 11.67 -7.62 18.89
CA ARG A 64 11.43 -6.21 19.20
C ARG A 64 12.68 -5.34 19.11
N THR A 65 12.47 -4.05 18.82
CA THR A 65 13.53 -3.02 18.86
C THR A 65 13.66 -2.43 20.26
N VAL A 66 14.71 -1.63 20.50
CA VAL A 66 14.95 -0.95 21.79
C VAL A 66 13.88 0.09 22.13
N GLU A 67 13.29 0.71 21.11
CA GLU A 67 12.14 1.62 21.23
C GLU A 67 10.83 0.86 21.50
N GLY A 68 10.84 -0.47 21.34
CA GLY A 68 9.70 -1.32 21.56
C GLY A 68 8.84 -1.58 20.33
N PHE A 69 9.31 -1.31 19.11
CA PHE A 69 8.57 -1.72 17.92
C PHE A 69 8.70 -3.22 17.69
N TYR A 70 7.68 -3.83 17.09
CA TYR A 70 7.68 -5.24 16.71
C TYR A 70 8.19 -5.37 15.29
N ARG A 71 9.09 -6.33 15.04
CA ARG A 71 9.56 -6.64 13.68
C ARG A 71 8.50 -7.42 12.92
N THR A 72 8.32 -7.06 11.65
CA THR A 72 7.37 -7.72 10.75
C THR A 72 8.04 -8.21 9.47
N LYS A 73 7.48 -9.25 8.87
CA LYS A 73 7.82 -9.73 7.53
C LYS A 73 7.16 -8.81 6.50
N ASN A 74 7.91 -7.80 6.05
CA ASN A 74 7.47 -6.89 5.01
C ASN A 74 7.36 -7.59 3.65
N GLY A 75 6.66 -6.96 2.71
CA GLY A 75 6.55 -7.42 1.32
C GLY A 75 5.12 -7.53 0.83
N LEU A 76 4.93 -8.32 -0.23
CA LEU A 76 3.65 -8.41 -0.95
C LEU A 76 2.51 -8.88 -0.05
N ASP A 77 2.69 -9.94 0.74
CA ASP A 77 1.62 -10.52 1.55
C ASP A 77 1.13 -9.54 2.62
N GLN A 78 2.05 -8.83 3.28
CA GLN A 78 1.70 -7.80 4.27
C GLN A 78 1.01 -6.61 3.59
N ALA A 79 1.48 -6.20 2.40
CA ALA A 79 0.83 -5.16 1.61
C ALA A 79 -0.60 -5.55 1.19
N ILE A 80 -0.81 -6.78 0.71
CA ILE A 80 -2.13 -7.31 0.34
C ILE A 80 -3.05 -7.32 1.56
N SER A 81 -2.60 -7.84 2.71
CA SER A 81 -3.39 -7.84 3.95
C SER A 81 -3.88 -6.44 4.30
N ARG A 82 -2.98 -5.44 4.30
CA ARG A 82 -3.36 -4.04 4.54
C ARG A 82 -4.32 -3.50 3.47
N GLY A 83 -4.04 -3.74 2.20
CA GLY A 83 -4.88 -3.28 1.10
C GLY A 83 -6.31 -3.83 1.18
N LEU A 84 -6.47 -5.12 1.51
CA LEU A 84 -7.76 -5.77 1.72
C LEU A 84 -8.51 -5.18 2.91
N ALA A 85 -7.82 -4.93 4.03
CA ALA A 85 -8.43 -4.32 5.20
C ALA A 85 -8.89 -2.86 4.96
N TYR A 86 -8.17 -2.13 4.10
CA TYR A 86 -8.49 -0.73 3.80
C TYR A 86 -9.56 -0.58 2.71
N ALA A 87 -9.74 -1.58 1.84
CA ALA A 87 -10.63 -1.53 0.68
C ALA A 87 -12.08 -1.13 0.99
N PRO A 88 -12.72 -1.50 2.12
CA PRO A 88 -14.06 -1.02 2.43
C PRO A 88 -14.14 0.48 2.76
N TYR A 89 -13.03 1.12 3.08
CA TYR A 89 -13.00 2.47 3.67
C TYR A 89 -12.40 3.55 2.76
N ALA A 90 -11.87 3.17 1.60
CA ALA A 90 -11.22 4.09 0.67
C ALA A 90 -11.74 3.92 -0.75
N ASP A 91 -11.69 4.96 -1.57
CA ASP A 91 -12.09 4.89 -2.98
C ASP A 91 -10.99 4.23 -3.83
N LEU A 92 -9.73 4.56 -3.53
CA LEU A 92 -8.55 3.96 -4.16
C LEU A 92 -7.60 3.34 -3.14
N ILE A 93 -6.92 2.25 -3.52
CA ILE A 93 -5.83 1.64 -2.75
C ILE A 93 -4.50 1.87 -3.46
N TRP A 94 -3.48 2.24 -2.69
CA TRP A 94 -2.11 2.44 -3.16
C TRP A 94 -1.13 1.64 -2.30
N CYS A 95 -0.37 0.73 -2.91
CA CYS A 95 0.81 0.14 -2.29
C CYS A 95 2.03 0.95 -2.70
N GLU A 96 2.72 1.56 -1.74
CA GLU A 96 4.04 2.14 -2.01
C GLU A 96 5.04 1.02 -2.30
N THR A 97 5.87 1.19 -3.33
CA THR A 97 6.87 0.21 -3.74
C THR A 97 8.28 0.81 -3.78
N GLY A 98 9.30 0.02 -3.46
CA GLY A 98 10.70 0.46 -3.54
C GLY A 98 11.31 0.46 -4.95
N LYS A 99 10.68 -0.22 -5.92
CA LYS A 99 11.16 -0.36 -7.31
C LYS A 99 9.99 -0.52 -8.29
N PRO A 100 10.17 -0.16 -9.57
CA PRO A 100 9.14 -0.35 -10.57
C PRO A 100 9.10 -1.83 -11.00
N ASP A 101 8.04 -2.54 -10.62
CA ASP A 101 7.91 -3.99 -10.82
C ASP A 101 6.48 -4.36 -11.22
N LEU A 102 6.26 -4.66 -12.50
CA LEU A 102 4.94 -5.00 -13.05
C LEU A 102 4.42 -6.34 -12.51
N ALA A 103 5.30 -7.28 -12.17
CA ALA A 103 4.87 -8.56 -11.62
C ALA A 103 4.32 -8.37 -10.21
N PHE A 104 5.00 -7.56 -9.39
CA PHE A 104 4.50 -7.16 -8.08
C PHE A 104 3.15 -6.42 -8.19
N ALA A 105 3.07 -5.43 -9.08
CA ALA A 105 1.85 -4.66 -9.30
C ALA A 105 0.67 -5.55 -9.72
N LYS A 106 0.91 -6.49 -10.64
CA LYS A 106 -0.09 -7.46 -11.07
C LYS A 106 -0.58 -8.34 -9.92
N ALA A 107 0.33 -8.92 -9.14
CA ALA A 107 -0.03 -9.80 -8.03
C ALA A 107 -0.82 -9.06 -6.94
N PHE A 108 -0.43 -7.82 -6.63
CA PHE A 108 -1.19 -6.97 -5.70
C PHE A 108 -2.59 -6.66 -6.23
N ALA A 109 -2.71 -6.24 -7.49
CA ALA A 109 -3.99 -5.92 -8.11
C ALA A 109 -4.94 -7.12 -8.15
N GLU A 110 -4.45 -8.28 -8.60
CA GLU A 110 -5.23 -9.53 -8.65
C GLU A 110 -5.74 -9.94 -7.27
N ALA A 111 -4.91 -9.84 -6.23
CA ALA A 111 -5.30 -10.17 -4.87
C ALA A 111 -6.39 -9.24 -4.32
N ILE A 112 -6.28 -7.92 -4.58
CA ILE A 112 -7.32 -6.96 -4.19
C ILE A 112 -8.61 -7.23 -4.96
N HIS A 113 -8.53 -7.41 -6.29
CA HIS A 113 -9.71 -7.62 -7.15
C HIS A 113 -10.39 -8.96 -6.91
N ALA A 114 -9.68 -9.98 -6.42
CA ALA A 114 -10.29 -11.24 -6.03
C ALA A 114 -11.33 -11.08 -4.89
N LYS A 115 -11.15 -10.08 -4.02
CA LYS A 115 -12.09 -9.76 -2.93
C LYS A 115 -12.96 -8.55 -3.23
N PHE A 116 -12.42 -7.58 -3.96
CA PHE A 116 -13.08 -6.32 -4.32
C PHE A 116 -12.97 -6.10 -5.84
N PRO A 117 -13.75 -6.82 -6.66
CA PRO A 117 -13.68 -6.71 -8.12
C PRO A 117 -13.86 -5.26 -8.57
N GLY A 118 -12.97 -4.79 -9.45
CA GLY A 118 -13.03 -3.43 -9.99
C GLY A 118 -12.59 -2.32 -9.02
N LYS A 119 -12.03 -2.65 -7.84
CA LYS A 119 -11.49 -1.63 -6.92
C LYS A 119 -10.45 -0.77 -7.64
N LEU A 120 -10.61 0.55 -7.58
CA LEU A 120 -9.67 1.47 -8.18
C LEU A 120 -8.33 1.41 -7.43
N LEU A 121 -7.24 1.34 -8.17
CA LEU A 121 -5.89 1.33 -7.61
C LEU A 121 -5.13 2.59 -8.03
N ALA A 122 -4.16 2.97 -7.22
CA ALA A 122 -3.22 4.04 -7.53
C ALA A 122 -1.77 3.53 -7.47
N TYR A 123 -0.91 4.09 -8.32
CA TYR A 123 0.50 3.71 -8.45
C TYR A 123 1.38 4.94 -8.58
N ASN A 124 2.43 5.01 -7.77
CA ASN A 124 3.45 6.06 -7.88
C ASN A 124 4.57 5.62 -8.83
N CYS A 125 4.71 6.30 -9.96
CA CYS A 125 5.85 6.17 -10.87
C CYS A 125 7.02 7.00 -10.33
N SER A 126 7.60 6.57 -9.21
CA SER A 126 8.54 7.40 -8.45
C SER A 126 9.76 7.86 -9.28
N PRO A 127 10.14 9.15 -9.20
CA PRO A 127 11.38 9.64 -9.77
C PRO A 127 12.62 9.12 -9.04
N SER A 128 12.48 8.58 -7.82
CA SER A 128 13.57 7.97 -7.07
C SER A 128 13.98 6.59 -7.59
N PHE A 129 13.15 5.97 -8.44
CA PHE A 129 13.50 4.70 -9.06
C PHE A 129 14.63 4.89 -10.06
N ASN A 130 15.64 4.01 -10.02
CA ASN A 130 16.56 3.90 -11.13
C ASN A 130 15.92 3.06 -12.25
N TRP A 131 15.09 3.69 -13.07
CA TRP A 131 14.27 3.04 -14.10
C TRP A 131 15.10 2.17 -15.05
N LYS A 132 16.14 2.74 -15.69
CA LYS A 132 16.99 2.02 -16.65
C LYS A 132 17.86 0.93 -16.03
N LYS A 133 18.08 0.97 -14.71
CA LYS A 133 18.75 -0.13 -14.01
C LYS A 133 17.84 -1.34 -13.81
N ASN A 134 16.52 -1.13 -13.71
CA ASN A 134 15.56 -2.19 -13.39
C ASN A 134 14.77 -2.66 -14.61
N LEU A 135 14.59 -1.82 -15.63
CA LEU A 135 13.72 -2.07 -16.78
C LEU A 135 14.41 -1.63 -18.08
N ASP A 136 14.08 -2.33 -19.17
CA ASP A 136 14.45 -1.92 -20.53
C ASP A 136 13.56 -0.77 -21.05
N ASP A 137 14.04 -0.07 -22.08
CA ASP A 137 13.35 1.11 -22.65
C ASP A 137 11.96 0.76 -23.19
N ALA A 138 11.76 -0.46 -23.72
CA ALA A 138 10.47 -0.92 -24.22
C ALA A 138 9.44 -1.10 -23.10
N THR A 139 9.87 -1.64 -21.96
CA THR A 139 9.06 -1.85 -20.77
C THR A 139 8.72 -0.52 -20.10
N ILE A 140 9.68 0.40 -20.02
CA ILE A 140 9.44 1.77 -19.52
C ILE A 140 8.36 2.46 -20.37
N ALA A 141 8.45 2.38 -21.70
CA ALA A 141 7.50 3.04 -22.60
C ALA A 141 6.05 2.52 -22.49
N LYS A 142 5.85 1.27 -22.06
CA LYS A 142 4.51 0.67 -21.90
C LYS A 142 4.05 0.55 -20.45
N PHE A 143 4.90 0.87 -19.47
CA PHE A 143 4.69 0.62 -18.04
C PHE A 143 3.33 1.13 -17.53
N GLN A 144 3.02 2.41 -17.78
CA GLN A 144 1.76 3.02 -17.35
C GLN A 144 0.52 2.40 -18.01
N ARG A 145 0.65 1.96 -19.26
CA ARG A 145 -0.44 1.32 -20.01
C ARG A 145 -0.76 -0.06 -19.43
N GLU A 146 0.28 -0.83 -19.11
CA GLU A 146 0.12 -2.14 -18.47
C GLU A 146 -0.49 -2.00 -17.06
N LEU A 147 -0.02 -1.03 -16.26
CA LEU A 147 -0.65 -0.69 -14.98
C LEU A 147 -2.13 -0.29 -15.14
N GLY A 148 -2.46 0.52 -16.15
CA GLY A 148 -3.83 0.94 -16.43
C GLY A 148 -4.76 -0.23 -16.73
N ALA A 149 -4.27 -1.26 -17.43
CA ALA A 149 -5.00 -2.49 -17.71
C ALA A 149 -5.25 -3.34 -16.45
N LEU A 150 -4.35 -3.27 -15.47
CA LEU A 150 -4.47 -3.94 -14.16
C LEU A 150 -5.37 -3.20 -13.16
N GLY A 151 -5.95 -2.05 -13.52
CA GLY A 151 -6.85 -1.29 -12.64
C GLY A 151 -6.19 -0.15 -11.86
N TYR A 152 -4.90 0.14 -12.10
CA TYR A 152 -4.26 1.35 -11.61
C TYR A 152 -4.70 2.56 -12.41
N LYS A 153 -5.83 3.17 -11.99
CA LYS A 153 -6.50 4.26 -12.71
C LYS A 153 -5.98 5.65 -12.33
N PHE A 154 -5.24 5.76 -11.23
CA PHE A 154 -4.54 6.98 -10.85
C PHE A 154 -3.03 6.72 -10.78
N GLN A 155 -2.26 7.35 -11.67
CA GLN A 155 -0.82 7.16 -11.78
C GLN A 155 -0.14 8.51 -11.72
N PHE A 156 0.91 8.65 -10.91
CA PHE A 156 1.59 9.93 -10.65
C PHE A 156 3.09 9.75 -10.39
#